data_AF-A0A9Q9ZQZ1-F1
#
_entry.id   AF-A0A9Q9ZQZ1-F1
#
_cell.length_a   1.000
_cell.length_b   1.000
_cell.length_c   1.000
_cell.angle_alpha   90.00
_cell.angle_beta   90.00
_cell.angle_gamma   90.00
#
_symmetry.space_group_name_H-M   'P 1'
#
loop_
_entity.id
_entity.type
_entity.pdbx_description
1 polymer ?
#
loop_
_entity_poly.entity_id
_entity_poly.type
_entity_poly.pdbx_seq_one_letter_code
_entity_poly.pdbx_strand_id
1 'polypeptide(L)'
;MFSEWPFQEDCQCTPELMAKAGFAHCPSENEPEVACCFYCLRELEGWEPEDNPWSEHAKCSPNCAFLCMKKTFDKLTAIEYFQLEQEWLRILE
;
A
#
# COMPACT_ATOMS: atom_id res chain seq x y z
N MET A 1 6.96 7.21 -5.14
CA MET A 1 6.38 7.36 -6.50
C MET A 1 7.14 6.37 -7.37
N PHE A 2 6.45 5.45 -8.05
CA PHE A 2 7.06 4.31 -8.75
C PHE A 2 8.00 4.78 -9.88
N SER A 3 9.30 4.70 -9.65
CA SER A 3 10.35 5.02 -10.63
C SER A 3 10.97 3.72 -11.12
N GLU A 4 10.97 3.49 -12.43
CA GLU A 4 11.52 2.26 -13.03
C GLU A 4 10.77 0.97 -12.62
N TRP A 5 9.49 1.07 -12.26
CA TRP A 5 8.65 -0.08 -11.98
C TRP A 5 8.46 -0.95 -13.24
N PRO A 6 8.68 -2.28 -13.16
CA PRO A 6 8.72 -3.14 -14.35
C PRO A 6 7.34 -3.38 -14.99
N PHE A 7 6.25 -3.27 -14.23
CA PHE A 7 4.91 -3.61 -14.70
C PHE A 7 4.11 -2.38 -15.16
N GLN A 8 3.80 -2.30 -16.45
CA GLN A 8 3.17 -1.14 -17.09
C GLN A 8 1.78 -1.49 -17.67
N GLU A 9 1.33 -0.84 -18.75
CA GLU A 9 -0.06 -0.81 -19.24
C GLU A 9 -0.76 -2.18 -19.37
N ASP A 10 -0.03 -3.27 -19.64
CA ASP A 10 -0.59 -4.61 -19.82
C ASP A 10 -0.65 -5.47 -18.53
N CYS A 11 -0.31 -4.91 -17.36
CA CYS A 11 -0.24 -5.63 -16.08
C CYS A 11 -1.38 -5.25 -15.12
N GLN A 12 -1.66 -6.10 -14.13
CA GLN A 12 -2.60 -5.84 -13.01
C GLN A 12 -1.94 -5.14 -11.81
N CYS A 13 -0.61 -5.12 -11.77
CA CYS A 13 0.20 -4.47 -10.74
C CYS A 13 0.88 -3.18 -11.27
N THR A 14 0.16 -2.38 -12.08
CA THR A 14 0.67 -1.09 -12.56
C THR A 14 0.93 -0.11 -11.41
N PRO A 15 1.78 0.94 -11.59
CA PRO A 15 1.99 1.97 -10.58
C PRO A 15 0.71 2.58 -10.03
N GLU A 16 -0.29 2.78 -10.88
CA GLU A 16 -1.58 3.34 -10.48
C GLU A 16 -2.37 2.38 -9.58
N LEU A 17 -2.41 1.09 -9.95
CA LEU A 17 -3.12 0.07 -9.17
C LEU A 17 -2.41 -0.22 -7.85
N MET A 18 -1.08 -0.24 -7.85
CA MET A 18 -0.25 -0.33 -6.64
C MET A 18 -0.54 0.84 -5.69
N ALA A 19 -0.54 2.08 -6.19
CA ALA A 19 -0.86 3.26 -5.38
C ALA A 19 -2.30 3.23 -4.83
N LYS A 20 -3.28 2.77 -5.61
CA LYS A 20 -4.67 2.59 -5.15
C LYS A 20 -4.79 1.56 -4.03
N ALA A 21 -3.95 0.52 -4.04
CA ALA A 21 -3.86 -0.46 -2.96
C ALA A 21 -3.01 0.03 -1.77
N GLY A 22 -2.49 1.27 -1.81
CA GLY A 22 -1.75 1.87 -0.72
C GLY A 22 -0.26 1.56 -0.73
N PHE A 23 0.28 1.03 -1.83
CA PHE A 23 1.72 0.78 -1.96
C PHE A 23 2.47 1.98 -2.53
N ALA A 24 3.70 2.15 -2.06
CA ALA A 24 4.74 2.95 -2.68
C ALA A 24 5.92 2.04 -3.00
N HIS A 25 6.57 2.30 -4.13
CA HIS A 25 7.85 1.67 -4.47
C HIS A 25 8.92 2.06 -3.45
N CYS A 26 9.56 1.06 -2.84
CA CYS A 26 10.62 1.21 -1.83
C CYS A 26 11.81 0.30 -2.20
N PRO A 27 12.51 0.57 -3.32
CA PRO A 27 13.59 -0.29 -3.78
C PRO A 27 14.83 -0.18 -2.89
N SER A 28 15.54 -1.30 -2.73
CA SER A 28 16.92 -1.35 -2.22
C SER A 28 17.87 -1.83 -3.33
N GLU A 29 19.19 -1.73 -3.13
CA GLU A 29 20.17 -2.23 -4.12
C GLU A 29 19.98 -3.72 -4.46
N ASN A 30 19.49 -4.52 -3.51
CA ASN A 30 19.27 -5.95 -3.68
C ASN A 30 17.82 -6.30 -4.05
N GLU A 31 16.88 -5.38 -3.80
CA GLU A 31 15.44 -5.63 -3.91
C GLU A 31 14.77 -4.48 -4.69
N PRO A 32 14.99 -4.41 -6.01
CA PRO A 32 14.54 -3.29 -6.84
C PRO A 32 13.01 -3.25 -7.03
N GLU A 33 12.30 -4.31 -6.66
CA GLU A 33 10.84 -4.46 -6.89
C GLU A 33 10.02 -4.44 -5.59
N VAL A 34 10.64 -4.10 -4.45
CA VAL A 34 9.92 -4.02 -3.18
C VAL A 34 8.93 -2.85 -3.21
N ALA A 35 7.70 -3.15 -2.80
CA ALA A 35 6.66 -2.17 -2.58
C ALA A 35 6.19 -2.22 -1.12
N CYS A 36 6.12 -1.06 -0.47
CA CYS A 36 5.74 -0.91 0.93
C CYS A 36 4.40 -0.18 1.06
N CYS A 37 3.51 -0.69 1.90
CA CYS A 37 2.28 0.03 2.20
C CYS A 37 2.58 1.29 3.03
N PHE A 38 2.10 2.46 2.60
CA PHE A 38 2.34 3.72 3.33
C PHE A 38 1.70 3.77 4.73
N TYR A 39 0.68 2.92 4.96
CA TYR A 39 -0.07 2.90 6.22
C TYR A 39 0.41 1.81 7.16
N CYS A 40 0.32 0.53 6.74
CA CYS A 40 0.69 -0.59 7.61
C CYS A 40 2.16 -0.99 7.55
N LEU A 41 2.96 -0.31 6.70
CA LEU A 41 4.39 -0.54 6.51
C LEU A 41 4.77 -1.97 6.10
N ARG A 42 3.79 -2.77 5.64
CA ARG A 42 4.05 -4.10 5.10
C ARG A 42 4.75 -3.98 3.75
N GLU A 43 5.92 -4.59 3.64
CA GLU A 43 6.66 -4.76 2.39
C GLU A 43 6.25 -6.06 1.69
N LEU A 44 6.11 -5.98 0.37
CA LEU A 44 5.89 -7.12 -0.53
C LEU A 44 6.85 -7.01 -1.71
N GLU A 45 7.34 -8.16 -2.15
CA GLU A 45 8.27 -8.35 -3.27
C GLU A 45 7.82 -9.53 -4.13
N GLY A 46 8.51 -9.76 -5.26
CA GLY A 46 8.23 -10.88 -6.15
C GLY A 46 6.91 -10.74 -6.89
N TRP A 47 6.58 -9.51 -7.30
CA TRP A 47 5.34 -9.19 -8.01
C TRP A 47 5.34 -9.83 -9.40
N GLU A 48 4.20 -10.38 -9.79
CA GLU A 48 3.94 -10.90 -11.14
C GLU A 48 2.98 -9.98 -11.90
N PRO A 49 3.01 -9.95 -13.25
CA PRO A 49 2.13 -9.10 -14.06
C PRO A 49 0.63 -9.27 -13.76
N GLU A 50 0.20 -10.45 -13.34
CA GLU A 50 -1.19 -10.80 -13.07
C GLU A 50 -1.65 -10.48 -11.63
N ASP A 51 -0.72 -10.11 -10.75
CA ASP A 51 -1.02 -9.84 -9.35
C ASP A 51 -1.95 -8.64 -9.19
N ASN A 52 -2.97 -8.82 -8.35
CA ASN A 52 -3.83 -7.72 -7.93
C ASN A 52 -3.31 -7.13 -6.61
N PRO A 53 -2.81 -5.87 -6.60
CA PRO A 53 -2.19 -5.30 -5.40
C PRO A 53 -3.13 -5.22 -4.20
N TRP A 54 -4.42 -4.97 -4.43
CA TRP A 54 -5.40 -4.91 -3.34
C TRP A 54 -5.60 -6.29 -2.69
N SER A 55 -5.72 -7.34 -3.51
CA SER A 55 -5.88 -8.72 -3.04
C SER A 55 -4.65 -9.20 -2.28
N GLU A 56 -3.44 -8.97 -2.79
CA GLU A 56 -2.20 -9.35 -2.11
C GLU A 56 -2.02 -8.58 -0.80
N HIS A 57 -2.36 -7.28 -0.78
CA HIS A 57 -2.35 -6.51 0.46
C HIS A 57 -3.34 -7.08 1.50
N ALA A 58 -4.58 -7.36 1.11
CA ALA A 58 -5.58 -7.92 2.02
C ALA A 58 -5.18 -9.31 2.56
N LYS A 59 -4.49 -10.11 1.75
CA LYS A 59 -3.96 -11.42 2.15
C LYS A 59 -2.81 -11.31 3.14
N CYS A 60 -1.87 -10.39 2.91
CA CYS A 60 -0.68 -10.23 3.74
C CYS A 60 -0.87 -9.34 4.98
N SER A 61 -1.84 -8.43 4.96
CA SER A 61 -2.16 -7.52 6.07
C SER A 61 -3.69 -7.30 6.15
N PRO A 62 -4.47 -8.32 6.55
CA PRO A 62 -5.94 -8.28 6.53
C PRO A 62 -6.53 -7.21 7.46
N ASN A 63 -5.76 -6.73 8.43
CA ASN A 63 -6.17 -5.72 9.39
C ASN A 63 -5.57 -4.33 9.09
N CYS A 64 -5.02 -4.12 7.90
CA CYS A 64 -4.53 -2.80 7.49
C CYS A 64 -5.69 -1.79 7.53
N ALA A 65 -5.60 -0.78 8.40
CA ALA A 65 -6.71 0.17 8.56
C ALA A 65 -7.01 0.94 7.26
N PHE A 66 -5.99 1.22 6.44
CA PHE A 66 -6.17 1.80 5.11
C PHE A 66 -7.12 0.98 4.22
N LEU A 67 -6.98 -0.35 4.18
CA LEU A 67 -7.90 -1.21 3.41
C LEU A 67 -9.31 -1.23 4.01
N CYS A 68 -9.42 -1.08 5.33
CA CYS A 68 -10.68 -1.07 6.06
C CYS A 68 -11.39 0.31 6.03
N MET A 69 -10.73 1.36 5.55
CA MET A 69 -11.30 2.71 5.50
C MET A 69 -12.49 2.77 4.54
N LYS A 70 -13.63 3.23 5.04
CA LYS A 70 -14.86 3.46 4.23
C LYS A 70 -14.92 4.87 3.62
N LYS A 71 -14.02 5.76 4.05
CA LYS A 71 -13.98 7.17 3.69
C LYS A 71 -12.59 7.52 3.19
N THR A 72 -12.51 8.34 2.16
CA THR A 72 -11.27 9.00 1.76
C THR A 72 -10.86 10.04 2.79
N PHE A 73 -9.57 10.41 2.84
CA PHE A 73 -9.05 11.37 3.82
C PHE A 73 -9.77 12.73 3.80
N ASP A 74 -10.20 13.21 2.63
CA ASP A 74 -10.95 14.46 2.48
C ASP A 74 -12.40 14.38 3.00
N LYS A 75 -12.87 13.18 3.38
CA LYS A 75 -14.20 12.93 3.91
C LYS A 75 -14.19 12.53 5.39
N LEU A 76 -13.01 12.47 6.01
CA LEU A 76 -12.88 12.17 7.43
C LEU A 76 -13.28 13.37 8.29
N THR A 77 -13.97 13.09 9.39
CA THR A 77 -14.11 14.06 10.48
C THR A 77 -12.78 14.16 11.25
N ALA A 78 -12.60 15.26 12.00
CA ALA A 78 -11.42 15.42 12.85
C ALA A 78 -11.24 14.25 13.84
N ILE A 79 -12.33 13.74 14.43
CA ILE A 79 -12.28 12.61 15.36
C ILE A 79 -11.78 11.34 14.65
N GLU A 80 -12.31 11.04 13.47
CA GLU A 80 -11.89 9.86 12.69
C GLU A 80 -10.43 9.97 12.26
N TYR A 81 -9.97 11.17 11.89
CA TYR A 81 -8.56 11.42 11.58
C TYR A 81 -7.66 11.14 12.79
N PHE A 82 -7.98 11.68 13.96
CA PHE A 82 -7.19 11.46 15.18
C PHE A 82 -7.17 9.98 15.61
N GLN A 83 -8.24 9.23 15.37
CA GLN A 83 -8.27 7.79 15.63
C GLN A 83 -7.28 7.03 14.74
N LEU A 84 -7.25 7.35 13.44
CA LEU A 84 -6.29 6.75 12.51
C LEU A 84 -4.84 7.10 12.88
N GLU A 85 -4.57 8.36 13.23
CA GLU A 85 -3.24 8.79 13.65
C GLU A 85 -2.75 8.05 14.90
N GLN A 86 -3.62 7.82 15.89
CA GLN A 86 -3.27 7.02 17.07
C GLN A 86 -3.00 5.56 16.73
N GLU A 87 -3.76 4.96 15.81
CA GLU A 87 -3.47 3.59 15.34
C GLU A 87 -2.13 3.54 14.61
N TRP A 88 -1.83 4.55 13.81
CA TRP A 88 -0.58 4.64 13.06
C TRP A 88 0.63 4.78 13.99
N LEU A 89 0.52 5.55 15.07
CA LEU A 89 1.57 5.65 16.09
C LEU A 89 1.88 4.29 16.75
N ARG A 90 0.88 3.43 16.95
CA ARG A 90 1.10 2.07 17.50
C ARG A 90 1.86 1.15 16.55
N ILE A 91 1.90 1.45 15.25
CA ILE A 91 2.66 0.67 14.26
C ILE A 91 4.17 0.99 14.38
N LEU A 92 4.51 2.17 14.90
CA LEU A 92 5.89 2.64 15.04
C LEU A 92 6.52 2.36 16.42
N GLU A 93 5.75 1.80 17.35
CA GLU A 93 6.20 1.34 18.68
C GLU A 93 6.63 -0.13 18.65
#